data_AF-A0A3N5QXL7-F1
#
_entry.id   AF-A0A3N5QXL7-F1
#
_cell.length_a   1.000
_cell.length_b   1.000
_cell.length_c   1.000
_cell.angle_alpha   90.00
_cell.angle_beta   90.00
_cell.angle_gamma   90.00
#
_symmetry.space_group_name_H-M   'P 1'
#
loop_
_entity.id
_entity.type
_entity.pdbx_description
1 polymer ?
#
loop_
_entity_poly.entity_id
_entity_poly.type
_entity_poly.pdbx_seq_one_letter_code
_entity_poly.pdbx_strand_id
1 'polypeptide(L)'
;MEDAGVKYLWDTTLLYPAPNSAELERDFSAAASGARQFRGKYFGKISDLDADGLKEALVEYEALEEVIVKPQLYAHLLFSADSGSDVNKALSQRAAEFGNLMSRELLFFDLEIMAIPDDVVAGFSGEAGLAGYRHYIALIRKSKPHILPEREER
;
A
#
# COMPACT_ATOMS: atom_id res chain seq x y z
N MET A 1 0.16 39.25 -20.79
CA MET A 1 -0.89 38.49 -20.11
C MET A 1 -0.16 37.64 -19.09
N GLU A 2 -0.11 38.14 -17.86
CA GLU A 2 0.82 37.73 -16.83
C GLU A 2 0.47 36.34 -16.28
N ASP A 3 1.52 35.57 -16.07
CA ASP A 3 1.57 34.23 -15.50
C ASP A 3 1.04 34.21 -14.04
N ALA A 4 -0.28 34.20 -13.91
CA ALA A 4 -0.96 34.05 -12.61
C ALA A 4 -1.23 32.58 -12.24
N GLY A 5 -0.86 31.63 -13.11
CA GLY A 5 -1.24 30.22 -12.99
C GLY A 5 -0.29 29.37 -12.14
N VAL A 6 1.00 29.71 -12.11
CA VAL A 6 2.01 28.88 -11.41
C VAL A 6 1.96 29.06 -9.87
N LYS A 7 1.44 30.18 -9.37
CA LYS A 7 1.54 30.56 -7.94
C LYS A 7 0.66 29.72 -6.99
N TYR A 8 -0.29 28.92 -7.49
CA TYR A 8 -1.23 28.13 -6.67
C TYR A 8 -1.16 26.62 -6.90
N LEU A 9 -0.16 26.13 -7.63
CA LEU A 9 0.05 24.70 -7.81
C LEU A 9 0.81 24.10 -6.63
N TRP A 10 0.51 22.83 -6.33
CA TRP A 10 1.27 22.05 -5.36
C TRP A 10 2.71 21.94 -5.81
N ASP A 11 3.67 22.14 -4.90
CA ASP A 11 5.07 21.85 -5.17
C ASP A 11 5.32 20.34 -5.12
N THR A 12 5.10 19.68 -6.25
CA THR A 12 5.30 18.23 -6.39
C THR A 12 6.77 17.84 -6.48
N THR A 13 7.69 18.81 -6.60
CA THR A 13 9.14 18.54 -6.61
C THR A 13 9.64 18.01 -5.27
N LEU A 14 8.90 18.26 -4.19
CA LEU A 14 9.10 17.66 -2.87
C LEU A 14 8.90 16.14 -2.86
N LEU A 15 8.13 15.60 -3.82
CA LEU A 15 7.93 14.15 -3.97
C LEU A 15 8.93 13.57 -4.96
N TYR A 16 8.99 14.12 -6.17
CA TYR A 16 9.90 13.71 -7.24
C TYR A 16 10.28 14.89 -8.14
N PRO A 17 11.52 14.95 -8.67
CA PRO A 17 11.96 16.06 -9.50
C PRO A 17 11.20 16.22 -10.82
N ALA A 18 10.72 15.11 -11.41
CA ALA A 18 10.05 15.10 -12.71
C ALA A 18 9.24 13.80 -12.93
N PRO A 19 8.24 13.80 -13.86
CA PRO A 19 7.44 12.62 -14.21
C PRO A 19 8.23 11.44 -14.78
N ASN A 20 9.45 11.67 -15.25
CA ASN A 20 10.38 10.67 -15.79
C ASN A 20 11.67 10.57 -14.97
N SER A 21 11.63 11.03 -13.71
CA SER A 21 12.80 11.05 -12.83
C SER A 21 13.25 9.64 -12.44
N ALA A 22 14.55 9.46 -12.26
CA ALA A 22 15.12 8.17 -11.87
C ALA A 22 14.69 7.75 -10.45
N GLU A 23 14.37 8.72 -9.60
CA GLU A 23 13.83 8.55 -8.25
C GLU A 23 12.44 7.91 -8.28
N LEU A 24 11.55 8.39 -9.17
CA LEU A 24 10.23 7.80 -9.34
C LEU A 24 10.31 6.37 -9.86
N GLU A 25 11.16 6.13 -10.86
CA GLU A 25 11.40 4.78 -11.40
C GLU A 25 11.97 3.83 -10.36
N ARG A 26 12.86 4.33 -9.49
CA ARG A 26 13.42 3.58 -8.38
C ARG A 26 12.34 3.20 -7.38
N ASP A 27 11.45 4.12 -7.01
CA ASP A 27 10.39 3.85 -6.02
C ASP A 27 9.37 2.84 -6.58
N PHE A 28 8.97 2.94 -7.86
CA PHE A 28 8.16 1.89 -8.51
C PHE A 28 8.83 0.52 -8.45
N SER A 29 10.12 0.46 -8.75
CA SER A 29 10.89 -0.79 -8.74
C SER A 29 11.09 -1.34 -7.33
N ALA A 30 11.34 -0.47 -6.35
CA ALA A 30 11.53 -0.81 -4.95
C ALA A 30 10.23 -1.35 -4.35
N ALA A 31 9.10 -0.71 -4.61
CA ALA A 31 7.79 -1.17 -4.19
C ALA A 31 7.44 -2.55 -4.80
N ALA A 32 7.66 -2.74 -6.11
CA ALA A 32 7.43 -4.03 -6.75
C ALA A 32 8.29 -5.16 -6.16
N SER A 33 9.57 -4.88 -5.91
CA SER A 33 10.48 -5.85 -5.29
C SER A 33 10.12 -6.12 -3.84
N GLY A 34 9.77 -5.07 -3.09
CA GLY A 34 9.33 -5.14 -1.70
C GLY A 34 8.08 -5.99 -1.54
N ALA A 35 7.06 -5.80 -2.39
CA ALA A 35 5.85 -6.61 -2.38
C ALA A 35 6.14 -8.10 -2.63
N ARG A 36 7.02 -8.42 -3.59
CA ARG A 36 7.44 -9.82 -3.84
C ARG A 36 8.20 -10.43 -2.66
N GLN A 37 9.09 -9.66 -2.03
CA GLN A 37 9.85 -10.11 -0.87
C GLN A 37 8.93 -10.32 0.34
N PHE A 38 8.03 -9.37 0.59
CA PHE A 38 7.03 -9.44 1.65
C PHE A 38 6.14 -10.67 1.48
N ARG A 39 5.60 -10.88 0.28
CA ARG A 39 4.82 -12.08 -0.06
C ARG A 39 5.63 -13.35 0.15
N GLY A 40 6.87 -13.42 -0.33
CA GLY A 40 7.73 -14.59 -0.12
C GLY A 40 8.05 -14.88 1.36
N LYS A 41 8.15 -13.82 2.18
CA LYS A 41 8.40 -13.94 3.62
C LYS A 41 7.16 -14.44 4.35
N TYR A 42 5.98 -13.88 4.07
CA TYR A 42 4.80 -14.00 4.93
C TYR A 42 3.63 -14.80 4.39
N PHE A 43 3.53 -15.05 3.08
CA PHE A 43 2.39 -15.77 2.49
C PHE A 43 2.24 -17.16 3.09
N GLY A 44 1.04 -17.46 3.58
CA GLY A 44 0.63 -18.69 4.22
C GLY A 44 1.19 -18.89 5.63
N LYS A 45 1.66 -17.83 6.29
CA LYS A 45 2.33 -17.93 7.60
C LYS A 45 1.78 -16.96 8.65
N ILE A 46 0.96 -15.98 8.28
CA ILE A 46 0.55 -14.91 9.21
C ILE A 46 -0.26 -15.47 10.38
N SER A 47 -1.08 -16.50 10.16
CA SER A 47 -1.87 -17.15 11.22
C SER A 47 -1.02 -17.85 12.27
N ASP A 48 0.22 -18.19 11.93
CA ASP A 48 1.12 -18.99 12.76
C ASP A 48 2.15 -18.12 13.51
N LEU A 49 2.15 -16.80 13.24
CA LEU A 49 3.04 -15.86 13.92
C LEU A 49 2.58 -15.61 15.36
N ASP A 50 3.56 -15.47 16.25
CA ASP A 50 3.32 -14.89 17.57
C ASP A 50 3.14 -13.36 17.47
N ALA A 51 2.90 -12.71 18.59
CA ALA A 51 2.62 -11.28 18.63
C ALA A 51 3.79 -10.42 18.13
N ASP A 52 5.02 -10.80 18.44
CA ASP A 52 6.23 -10.09 17.97
C ASP A 52 6.43 -10.28 16.47
N GLY A 53 6.25 -11.50 15.96
CA GLY A 53 6.30 -11.78 14.53
C GLY A 53 5.21 -11.06 13.74
N LEU A 54 3.97 -11.02 14.26
CA LEU A 54 2.89 -10.26 13.63
C LEU A 54 3.19 -8.76 13.65
N LYS A 55 3.75 -8.24 14.73
CA LYS A 55 4.18 -6.84 14.82
C LYS A 55 5.25 -6.52 13.78
N GLU A 56 6.26 -7.37 13.61
CA GLU A 56 7.29 -7.21 12.59
C GLU A 56 6.67 -7.16 11.18
N ALA A 57 5.75 -8.08 10.89
CA ALA A 57 5.02 -8.11 9.63
C ALA A 57 4.22 -6.83 9.38
N LEU A 58 3.53 -6.31 10.40
CA LEU A 58 2.75 -5.07 10.31
C LEU A 58 3.63 -3.84 10.06
N VAL A 59 4.79 -3.74 10.72
CA VAL A 59 5.75 -2.64 10.51
C VAL A 59 6.32 -2.69 9.09
N GLU A 60 6.68 -3.89 8.61
CA GLU A 60 7.16 -4.05 7.24
C GLU A 60 6.08 -3.72 6.21
N TYR A 61 4.84 -4.15 6.46
CA TYR A 61 3.71 -3.85 5.60
C TYR A 61 3.43 -2.35 5.51
N GLU A 62 3.44 -1.65 6.65
CA GLU A 62 3.28 -0.19 6.73
C GLU A 62 4.36 0.55 5.93
N ALA A 63 5.63 0.18 6.13
CA ALA A 63 6.74 0.77 5.39
C ALA A 63 6.65 0.51 3.88
N LEU A 64 6.17 -0.68 3.48
CA LEU A 64 5.95 -1.01 2.08
C LEU A 64 4.82 -0.20 1.45
N GLU A 65 3.69 -0.06 2.15
CA GLU A 65 2.55 0.77 1.69
C GLU A 65 2.97 2.23 1.47
N GLU A 66 3.83 2.79 2.33
CA GLU A 66 4.36 4.15 2.15
C GLU A 66 5.12 4.31 0.83
N VAL A 67 5.96 3.33 0.46
CA VAL A 67 6.70 3.34 -0.80
C VAL A 67 5.78 3.10 -1.99
N ILE A 68 4.72 2.28 -1.85
CA ILE A 68 3.73 2.02 -2.91
C ILE A 68 2.89 3.27 -3.21
N VAL A 69 2.41 3.96 -2.17
CA VAL A 69 1.43 5.04 -2.32
C VAL A 69 2.05 6.33 -2.85
N LYS A 70 3.33 6.60 -2.56
CA LYS A 70 4.01 7.84 -2.93
C LYS A 70 4.06 8.09 -4.46
N PRO A 71 4.46 7.13 -5.32
CA PRO A 71 4.35 7.27 -6.78
C PRO A 71 2.92 7.51 -7.28
N GLN A 72 1.92 6.88 -6.64
CA GLN A 72 0.52 7.01 -7.03
C GLN A 72 -0.04 8.40 -6.70
N LEU A 73 0.26 8.90 -5.50
CA LEU A 73 -0.11 10.25 -5.09
C LEU A 73 0.53 11.31 -5.98
N TYR A 74 1.81 11.14 -6.31
CA TYR A 74 2.49 12.03 -7.25
C TYR A 74 1.83 12.06 -8.63
N ALA A 75 1.54 10.88 -9.20
CA ALA A 75 0.85 10.77 -10.47
C ALA A 75 -0.55 11.42 -10.43
N HIS A 76 -1.29 11.21 -9.35
CA HIS A 76 -2.59 11.83 -9.13
C HIS A 76 -2.51 13.36 -9.06
N LEU A 77 -1.53 13.90 -8.33
CA LEU A 77 -1.34 15.35 -8.21
C LEU A 77 -1.01 16.00 -9.56
N LEU A 78 -0.14 15.39 -10.36
CA LEU A 78 0.19 15.88 -11.70
C LEU A 78 -1.03 15.85 -12.63
N PHE A 79 -1.79 14.74 -12.62
CA PHE A 79 -2.99 14.63 -13.44
C PHE A 79 -4.07 15.63 -13.03
N SER A 80 -4.27 15.84 -11.73
CA SER A 80 -5.20 16.85 -11.20
C SER A 80 -4.78 18.28 -11.55
N ALA A 81 -3.46 18.54 -11.64
CA ALA A 81 -2.94 19.85 -12.02
C ALA A 81 -3.10 20.14 -13.53
N ASP A 82 -2.86 19.14 -14.38
CA ASP A 82 -3.08 19.24 -15.83
C ASP A 82 -3.45 17.87 -16.41
N SER A 83 -4.76 17.65 -16.58
CA SER A 83 -5.32 16.44 -17.19
C SER A 83 -5.30 16.48 -18.72
N GLY A 84 -4.89 17.59 -19.33
CA GLY A 84 -4.72 17.73 -20.78
C GLY A 84 -3.40 17.14 -21.27
N SER A 85 -2.37 17.17 -20.42
CA SER A 85 -1.03 16.61 -20.67
C SER A 85 -1.06 15.08 -20.88
N ASP A 86 -0.53 14.64 -22.02
CA ASP A 86 -0.39 13.22 -22.33
C ASP A 86 0.62 12.51 -21.43
N VAL A 87 1.65 13.23 -20.96
CA VAL A 87 2.63 12.71 -19.99
C VAL A 87 1.94 12.40 -18.65
N ASN A 88 1.08 13.30 -18.17
CA ASN A 88 0.38 13.11 -16.90
C ASN A 88 -0.67 12.00 -16.99
N LYS A 89 -1.40 11.91 -18.12
CA LYS A 89 -2.33 10.79 -18.39
C LYS A 89 -1.61 9.45 -18.38
N ALA A 90 -0.50 9.34 -19.12
CA ALA A 90 0.27 8.09 -19.20
C ALA A 90 0.81 7.68 -17.83
N LEU A 91 1.33 8.62 -17.04
CA LEU A 91 1.80 8.33 -15.70
C LEU A 91 0.65 7.94 -14.74
N SER A 92 -0.50 8.61 -14.82
CA SER A 92 -1.68 8.26 -14.03
C SER A 92 -2.19 6.85 -14.36
N GLN A 93 -2.24 6.49 -15.64
CA GLN A 93 -2.64 5.13 -16.05
C GLN A 93 -1.66 4.10 -15.52
N ARG A 94 -0.36 4.32 -15.70
CA ARG A 94 0.69 3.43 -15.18
C ARG A 94 0.59 3.26 -13.67
N ALA A 95 0.36 4.35 -12.93
CA ALA A 95 0.22 4.31 -11.48
C ALA A 95 -1.03 3.52 -11.04
N ALA A 96 -2.15 3.63 -11.78
CA ALA A 96 -3.35 2.84 -11.53
C ALA A 96 -3.13 1.34 -11.79
N GLU A 97 -2.49 0.99 -12.91
CA GLU A 97 -2.10 -0.40 -13.23
C GLU A 97 -1.16 -0.98 -12.16
N PHE A 98 -0.20 -0.18 -11.72
CA PHE A 98 0.71 -0.53 -10.64
C PHE A 98 -0.03 -0.76 -9.32
N GLY A 99 -0.94 0.13 -8.92
CA GLY A 99 -1.76 -0.03 -7.72
C GLY A 99 -2.61 -1.31 -7.75
N ASN A 100 -3.23 -1.62 -8.89
CA ASN A 100 -3.97 -2.87 -9.08
C ASN A 100 -3.08 -4.12 -8.97
N LEU A 101 -1.81 -4.04 -9.41
CA LEU A 101 -0.86 -5.12 -9.24
C LEU A 101 -0.47 -5.29 -7.76
N MET A 102 -0.10 -4.20 -7.07
CA MET A 102 0.32 -4.26 -5.66
C MET A 102 -0.81 -4.73 -4.75
N SER A 103 -2.03 -4.23 -4.97
CA SER A 103 -3.21 -4.67 -4.21
C SER A 103 -3.43 -6.18 -4.34
N ARG A 104 -3.28 -6.76 -5.55
CA ARG A 104 -3.38 -8.21 -5.74
C ARG A 104 -2.25 -8.99 -5.07
N GLU A 105 -1.01 -8.50 -5.18
CA GLU A 105 0.15 -9.16 -4.58
C GLU A 105 0.08 -9.22 -3.05
N LEU A 106 -0.50 -8.18 -2.42
CA LEU A 106 -0.55 -7.99 -0.98
C LEU A 106 -1.89 -8.39 -0.34
N LEU A 107 -2.94 -8.67 -1.12
CA LEU A 107 -4.27 -9.04 -0.62
C LEU A 107 -4.24 -10.18 0.41
N PHE A 108 -3.33 -11.13 0.23
CA PHE A 108 -3.18 -12.26 1.15
C PHE A 108 -2.99 -11.83 2.61
N PHE A 109 -2.30 -10.71 2.85
CA PHE A 109 -1.94 -10.27 4.19
C PHE A 109 -3.19 -9.92 4.99
N ASP A 110 -4.06 -9.10 4.39
CA ASP A 110 -5.36 -8.78 4.96
C ASP A 110 -6.22 -10.04 5.16
N LEU A 111 -6.25 -10.94 4.18
CA LEU A 111 -7.02 -12.19 4.25
C LEU A 111 -6.53 -13.10 5.39
N GLU A 112 -5.23 -13.24 5.56
CA GLU A 112 -4.68 -14.08 6.63
C GLU A 112 -4.86 -13.43 8.01
N ILE A 113 -4.76 -12.09 8.14
CA ILE A 113 -5.14 -11.37 9.37
C ILE A 113 -6.62 -11.64 9.72
N MET A 114 -7.52 -11.65 8.72
CA MET A 114 -8.93 -12.00 8.94
C MET A 114 -9.13 -13.45 9.39
N ALA A 115 -8.25 -14.35 8.94
CA ALA A 115 -8.28 -15.77 9.28
C ALA A 115 -7.77 -16.07 10.69
N ILE A 116 -7.02 -15.16 11.33
CA ILE A 116 -6.54 -15.34 12.71
C ILE A 116 -7.73 -15.61 13.65
N PRO A 117 -7.68 -16.68 14.48
CA PRO A 117 -8.70 -16.99 15.48
C PRO A 117 -8.98 -15.83 16.45
N ASP A 118 -10.24 -15.69 16.89
CA ASP A 118 -10.67 -14.59 17.76
C ASP A 118 -9.96 -14.57 19.11
N ASP A 119 -9.68 -15.73 19.69
CA ASP A 119 -8.97 -15.90 20.94
C ASP A 119 -7.50 -15.45 20.84
N VAL A 120 -6.83 -15.74 19.71
CA VAL A 120 -5.48 -15.26 19.43
C VAL A 120 -5.44 -13.74 19.31
N VAL A 121 -6.37 -13.15 18.54
CA VAL A 121 -6.48 -11.68 18.42
C VAL A 121 -6.82 -11.01 19.74
N ALA A 122 -7.67 -11.63 20.58
CA ALA A 122 -7.96 -11.15 21.91
C ALA A 122 -6.71 -11.16 22.81
N GLY A 123 -5.84 -12.16 22.67
CA GLY A 123 -4.52 -12.23 23.32
C GLY A 123 -3.63 -11.03 22.99
N PHE A 124 -3.58 -10.63 21.71
CA PHE A 124 -2.82 -9.45 21.27
C PHE A 124 -3.31 -8.13 21.86
N SER A 125 -4.58 -8.07 22.29
CA SER A 125 -5.14 -6.89 22.96
C SER A 125 -4.56 -6.66 24.37
N GLY A 126 -3.70 -7.53 24.87
CA GLY A 126 -2.89 -7.29 26.08
C GLY A 126 -1.49 -6.74 25.79
N GLU A 127 -1.01 -6.83 24.55
CA GLU A 127 0.40 -6.62 24.25
C GLU A 127 0.71 -5.17 23.86
N ALA A 128 1.72 -4.59 24.51
CA ALA A 128 2.14 -3.21 24.28
C ALA A 128 2.63 -2.98 22.84
N GLY A 129 3.23 -4.01 22.21
CA GLY A 129 3.78 -3.94 20.87
C GLY A 129 2.74 -3.78 19.76
N LEU A 130 1.53 -4.31 19.95
CA LEU A 130 0.45 -4.31 18.95
C LEU A 130 -0.62 -3.24 19.21
N ALA A 131 -0.47 -2.43 20.27
CA ALA A 131 -1.45 -1.43 20.65
C ALA A 131 -1.77 -0.43 19.53
N GLY A 132 -0.77 0.00 18.76
CA GLY A 132 -0.93 0.91 17.61
C GLY A 132 -1.71 0.30 16.44
N TYR A 133 -1.67 -1.02 16.27
CA TYR A 133 -2.26 -1.72 15.15
C TYR A 133 -3.68 -2.25 15.42
N ARG A 134 -4.20 -2.10 16.64
CA ARG A 134 -5.54 -2.60 17.02
C ARG A 134 -6.65 -2.09 16.12
N HIS A 135 -6.60 -0.80 15.77
CA HIS A 135 -7.63 -0.21 14.93
C HIS A 135 -7.61 -0.80 13.52
N TYR A 136 -6.42 -0.96 12.94
CA TYR A 136 -6.22 -1.57 11.63
C TYR A 136 -6.70 -3.03 11.60
N ILE A 137 -6.27 -3.85 12.57
CA ILE A 137 -6.70 -5.25 12.69
C ILE A 137 -8.22 -5.34 12.85
N ALA A 138 -8.82 -4.49 13.68
CA ALA A 138 -10.27 -4.47 13.88
C ALA A 138 -11.03 -4.08 12.59
N LEU A 139 -10.52 -3.11 11.84
CA LEU A 139 -11.11 -2.66 10.57
C LEU A 139 -11.11 -3.78 9.52
N ILE A 140 -9.97 -4.43 9.34
CA ILE A 140 -9.81 -5.60 8.46
C ILE A 140 -10.79 -6.70 8.85
N ARG A 141 -10.84 -7.08 10.12
CA ARG A 141 -11.71 -8.16 10.60
C ARG A 141 -13.20 -7.82 10.52
N LYS A 142 -13.58 -6.53 10.57
CA LYS A 142 -14.96 -6.09 10.34
C LYS A 142 -15.41 -6.33 8.89
N SER A 143 -14.48 -6.36 7.94
CA SER A 143 -14.76 -6.64 6.52
C SER A 143 -14.97 -8.14 6.23
N LYS A 144 -14.56 -9.03 7.15
CA LYS A 144 -14.67 -10.50 7.04
C LYS A 144 -16.05 -11.03 6.57
N PRO A 145 -17.21 -10.50 7.00
CA PRO A 145 -18.52 -10.98 6.54
C PRO A 145 -18.84 -10.66 5.08
N HIS A 146 -18.10 -9.75 4.45
CA HIS A 146 -18.33 -9.26 3.09
C HIS A 146 -17.28 -9.74 2.08
N ILE A 147 -16.34 -10.58 2.52
CA ILE A 147 -15.29 -11.15 1.68
C ILE A 147 -15.68 -12.57 1.31
N LEU A 148 -15.77 -12.83 0.00
CA LEU A 148 -15.86 -14.20 -0.50
C LEU A 148 -14.57 -14.92 -0.11
N PRO A 149 -14.64 -16.16 0.43
CA PRO A 149 -13.43 -16.95 0.62
C PRO A 149 -12.69 -17.03 -0.71
N GLU A 150 -11.36 -16.97 -0.68
CA GLU A 150 -10.47 -17.09 -1.84
C GLU A 150 -10.56 -18.51 -2.45
N ARG A 151 -11.73 -18.86 -2.96
CA ARG A 151 -12.05 -20.05 -3.75
C ARG A 151 -12.58 -19.51 -5.07
N GLU A 152 -11.89 -19.89 -6.16
CA GLU A 152 -12.01 -19.36 -7.53
C GLU A 152 -11.14 -18.09 -7.68
N GLU A 153 -9.91 -18.13 -8.18
CA GLU A 153 -9.45 -18.72 -9.45
C GLU A 153 -7.99 -19.18 -9.38
N ARG A 154 -7.70 -20.31 -10.04
CA ARG A 154 -6.38 -20.66 -10.57
C ARG A 154 -6.36 -20.30 -12.05
#